data_AF-G5K436-F1
#
_entry.id   AF-G5K436-F1
#
_cell.length_a   1.000
_cell.length_b   1.000
_cell.length_c   1.000
_cell.angle_alpha   90.00
_cell.angle_beta   90.00
_cell.angle_gamma   90.00
#
_symmetry.space_group_name_H-M   'P 1'
#
loop_
_entity.id
_entity.type
_entity.pdbx_description
1 polymer ?
#
loop_
_entity_poly.entity_id
_entity_poly.type
_entity_poly.pdbx_seq_one_letter_code
_entity_poly.pdbx_strand_id
1 'polypeptide(L)'
;MDLTLKNKELNTLYSVLDKIKVTNMRANRGRAKLLAKVVDKIKEYAKDEGDLINLYAAKDKDGKFVIDERKNIKLADPTKIDELNDLLTELGEELITIKGHEYSKRFIVFFRVI
;
A
#
# COMPACT_ATOMS: atom_id res chain seq x y z
N MET A 1 -15.09 4.87 13.05
CA MET A 1 -14.93 3.51 12.51
C MET A 1 -13.54 3.46 11.94
N ASP A 2 -12.79 2.47 12.38
CA ASP A 2 -11.41 2.25 11.96
C ASP A 2 -11.34 0.88 11.29
N LEU A 3 -10.47 0.76 10.28
CA LEU A 3 -10.27 -0.46 9.52
C LEU A 3 -8.81 -0.88 9.66
N THR A 4 -8.60 -2.07 10.21
CA THR A 4 -7.26 -2.64 10.41
C THR A 4 -7.06 -3.81 9.45
N LEU A 5 -5.94 -3.81 8.75
CA LEU A 5 -5.58 -4.80 7.74
C LEU A 5 -4.06 -4.82 7.56
N LYS A 6 -3.54 -5.82 6.85
CA LYS A 6 -2.12 -5.88 6.49
C LYS A 6 -1.80 -4.94 5.34
N ASN A 7 -0.58 -4.40 5.28
CA ASN A 7 -0.13 -3.57 4.16
C ASN A 7 -0.36 -4.24 2.79
N LYS A 8 -0.01 -5.54 2.68
CA LYS A 8 -0.18 -6.31 1.44
C LYS A 8 -1.65 -6.44 0.98
N GLU A 9 -2.61 -6.20 1.86
CA GLU A 9 -4.05 -6.30 1.56
C GLU A 9 -4.64 -4.98 1.00
N LEU A 10 -3.89 -3.88 1.03
CA LEU A 10 -4.35 -2.55 0.60
C LEU A 10 -4.82 -2.51 -0.86
N ASN A 11 -4.07 -3.15 -1.77
CA ASN A 11 -4.44 -3.19 -3.20
C ASN A 11 -5.71 -4.02 -3.45
N THR A 12 -5.91 -5.08 -2.66
CA THR A 12 -7.15 -5.88 -2.69
C THR A 12 -8.33 -5.03 -2.21
N LEU A 13 -8.16 -4.32 -1.08
CA LEU A 13 -9.18 -3.42 -0.56
C LEU A 13 -9.53 -2.32 -1.58
N TYR A 14 -8.53 -1.68 -2.18
CA TYR A 14 -8.73 -0.69 -3.24
C TYR A 14 -9.57 -1.25 -4.38
N SER A 15 -9.19 -2.44 -4.89
CA SER A 15 -9.87 -3.09 -6.01
C SER A 15 -11.33 -3.41 -5.71
N VAL A 16 -11.63 -3.84 -4.47
CA VAL A 16 -13.01 -4.09 -4.01
C VAL A 16 -13.78 -2.76 -3.96
N LEU A 17 -13.24 -1.75 -3.28
CA LEU A 17 -13.89 -0.45 -3.14
C LEU A 17 -14.16 0.23 -4.48
N ASP A 18 -13.24 0.13 -5.42
CA ASP A 18 -13.37 0.75 -6.74
C ASP A 18 -14.51 0.12 -7.54
N LYS A 19 -14.63 -1.21 -7.51
CA LYS A 19 -15.63 -1.99 -8.26
C LYS A 19 -17.06 -1.90 -7.69
N ILE A 20 -17.22 -1.58 -6.40
CA ILE A 20 -18.55 -1.48 -5.79
C ILE A 20 -19.33 -0.31 -6.41
N LYS A 21 -20.43 -0.63 -7.09
CA LYS A 21 -21.39 0.34 -7.62
C LYS A 21 -22.31 0.83 -6.50
N VAL A 22 -22.13 2.08 -6.08
CA VAL A 22 -22.99 2.73 -5.07
C VAL A 22 -23.87 3.78 -5.74
N THR A 23 -25.18 3.50 -5.84
CA THR A 23 -26.17 4.42 -6.44
C THR A 23 -26.56 5.55 -5.47
N ASN A 24 -26.55 5.28 -4.17
CA ASN A 24 -26.84 6.29 -3.15
C ASN A 24 -25.68 7.29 -3.01
N MET A 25 -25.93 8.56 -3.35
CA MET A 25 -24.91 9.62 -3.32
C MET A 25 -24.25 9.82 -1.94
N ARG A 26 -24.98 9.62 -0.84
CA ARG A 26 -24.42 9.78 0.51
C ARG A 26 -23.42 8.66 0.82
N ALA A 27 -23.77 7.42 0.49
CA ALA A 27 -22.88 6.28 0.64
C ALA A 27 -21.70 6.34 -0.34
N ASN A 28 -21.91 6.81 -1.57
CA ASN A 28 -20.84 6.97 -2.55
C ASN A 28 -19.78 7.99 -2.10
N ARG A 29 -20.18 9.06 -1.40
CA ARG A 29 -19.23 9.98 -0.74
C ARG A 29 -18.44 9.30 0.38
N GLY A 30 -19.04 8.35 1.09
CA GLY A 30 -18.36 7.52 2.09
C GLY A 30 -17.31 6.61 1.44
N ARG A 31 -17.69 5.89 0.39
CA ARG A 31 -16.78 5.08 -0.45
C ARG A 31 -15.60 5.90 -0.94
N ALA A 32 -15.86 7.06 -1.57
CA ALA A 32 -14.80 7.91 -2.12
C ALA A 32 -13.81 8.40 -1.05
N LYS A 33 -14.30 8.71 0.16
CA LYS A 33 -13.43 9.12 1.28
C LYS A 33 -12.62 7.96 1.84
N LEU A 34 -13.19 6.76 1.90
CA LEU A 34 -12.44 5.56 2.30
C LEU A 34 -11.37 5.23 1.25
N LEU A 35 -11.74 5.22 -0.04
CA LEU A 35 -10.84 4.95 -1.16
C LEU A 35 -9.66 5.94 -1.17
N ALA A 36 -9.89 7.23 -0.94
CA ALA A 36 -8.82 8.22 -0.82
C ALA A 36 -7.81 7.85 0.29
N LYS A 37 -8.30 7.46 1.48
CA LYS A 37 -7.40 7.02 2.57
C LYS A 37 -6.64 5.74 2.25
N VAL A 38 -7.27 4.80 1.53
CA VAL A 38 -6.60 3.58 1.06
C VAL A 38 -5.48 3.93 0.08
N VAL A 39 -5.73 4.84 -0.86
CA VAL A 39 -4.70 5.31 -1.82
C VAL A 39 -3.53 5.98 -1.09
N ASP A 40 -3.79 6.80 -0.08
CA ASP A 40 -2.71 7.42 0.69
C ASP A 40 -1.86 6.36 1.41
N LYS A 41 -2.49 5.33 1.99
CA LYS A 41 -1.77 4.21 2.61
C LYS A 41 -0.99 3.35 1.62
N ILE A 42 -1.51 3.14 0.41
CA ILE A 42 -0.77 2.47 -0.67
C ILE A 42 0.50 3.24 -1.03
N LYS A 43 0.42 4.59 -1.08
CA LYS A 43 1.60 5.42 -1.38
C LYS A 43 2.63 5.38 -0.26
N GLU A 44 2.19 5.41 0.99
CA GLU A 44 3.08 5.23 2.16
C GLU A 44 3.79 3.89 2.07
N TYR A 45 3.04 2.79 1.92
CA TYR A 45 3.61 1.45 1.82
C TYR A 45 4.58 1.30 0.63
N ALA A 46 4.21 1.79 -0.56
CA ALA A 46 5.08 1.73 -1.73
C ALA A 46 6.37 2.57 -1.56
N LYS A 47 6.31 3.65 -0.78
CA LYS A 47 7.49 4.43 -0.44
C LYS A 47 8.40 3.64 0.50
N ASP A 48 7.84 3.01 1.53
CA ASP A 48 8.61 2.22 2.50
C ASP A 48 9.27 1.00 1.81
N GLU A 49 8.57 0.33 0.88
CA GLU A 49 9.16 -0.71 0.02
C GLU A 49 10.31 -0.15 -0.83
N GLY A 50 10.11 1.02 -1.44
CA GLY A 50 11.13 1.70 -2.22
C GLY A 50 12.37 2.06 -1.39
N ASP A 51 12.18 2.53 -0.17
CA ASP A 51 13.25 2.88 0.77
C ASP A 51 14.03 1.62 1.19
N LEU A 52 13.35 0.50 1.46
CA LEU A 52 13.99 -0.80 1.71
C LEU A 52 14.81 -1.25 0.50
N ILE A 53 14.22 -1.30 -0.70
CA ILE A 53 14.93 -1.71 -1.92
C ILE A 53 16.15 -0.81 -2.16
N ASN A 54 16.03 0.49 -1.93
CA ASN A 54 17.09 1.47 -2.11
C ASN A 54 18.31 1.26 -1.19
N LEU A 55 18.12 0.64 -0.01
CA LEU A 55 19.22 0.27 0.91
C LEU A 55 20.04 -0.92 0.39
N TYR A 56 19.41 -1.85 -0.33
CA TYR A 56 20.07 -3.08 -0.81
C TYR A 56 20.46 -3.00 -2.29
N ALA A 57 19.93 -2.04 -3.05
CA ALA A 57 20.20 -1.88 -4.47
C ALA A 57 21.64 -1.44 -4.76
N ALA A 58 22.26 -2.07 -5.76
CA ALA A 58 23.49 -1.60 -6.37
C ALA A 58 23.21 -0.27 -7.09
N LYS A 59 24.08 0.72 -6.88
CA LYS A 59 24.00 2.02 -7.53
C LYS A 59 25.22 2.27 -8.41
N ASP A 60 25.00 2.92 -9.55
CA ASP A 60 26.07 3.40 -10.40
C ASP A 60 26.71 4.68 -9.83
N LYS A 61 27.68 5.24 -10.57
CA LYS A 61 28.41 6.46 -10.17
C LYS A 61 27.52 7.70 -10.08
N ASP A 62 26.36 7.68 -10.74
CA ASP A 62 25.36 8.76 -10.75
C ASP A 62 24.29 8.55 -9.67
N GLY A 63 24.40 7.50 -8.85
CA GLY A 63 23.45 7.16 -7.78
C GLY A 63 22.17 6.49 -8.28
N LYS A 64 22.11 6.08 -9.55
CA LYS A 64 20.95 5.37 -10.12
C LYS A 64 21.07 3.87 -9.91
N PHE A 65 19.94 3.17 -9.87
CA PHE A 65 19.93 1.72 -9.74
C PHE A 65 20.61 1.05 -10.93
N VAL A 66 21.50 0.10 -10.63
CA VAL A 66 22.05 -0.79 -11.64
C VAL A 66 20.99 -1.84 -11.96
N ILE A 67 20.60 -1.94 -13.23
CA ILE A 67 19.58 -2.87 -13.72
C ILE A 67 20.27 -4.04 -14.44
N ASP A 68 19.77 -5.26 -14.26
CA ASP A 68 20.24 -6.44 -14.99
C ASP A 68 19.62 -6.56 -16.40
N GLU A 69 20.05 -7.57 -17.16
CA GLU A 69 19.55 -7.83 -18.52
C GLU A 69 18.05 -8.15 -18.56
N ARG A 70 17.46 -8.55 -17.42
CA ARG A 70 16.05 -8.90 -17.25
C ARG A 70 15.20 -7.74 -16.74
N LYS A 71 15.78 -6.53 -16.65
CA LYS A 71 15.13 -5.31 -16.11
C LYS A 71 14.87 -5.36 -14.60
N ASN A 72 15.57 -6.20 -13.85
CA ASN A 72 15.51 -6.22 -12.38
C ASN A 72 16.60 -5.32 -11.78
N ILE A 73 16.32 -4.76 -10.61
CA ILE A 73 17.32 -4.04 -9.82
C ILE A 73 18.35 -5.06 -9.31
N LYS A 74 19.63 -4.80 -9.57
CA LYS A 74 20.72 -5.59 -8.98
C LYS A 74 20.90 -5.22 -7.52
N LEU A 75 21.14 -6.23 -6.68
CA LEU A 75 21.55 -6.02 -5.30
C LEU A 75 23.05 -5.64 -5.25
N ALA A 76 23.40 -4.77 -4.31
CA ALA A 76 24.79 -4.44 -4.01
C ALA A 76 25.54 -5.66 -3.45
N ASP A 77 24.84 -6.47 -2.65
CA ASP A 77 25.31 -7.75 -2.14
C ASP A 77 24.25 -8.84 -2.46
N PRO A 78 24.52 -9.76 -3.39
CA PRO A 78 23.59 -10.84 -3.73
C PRO A 78 23.27 -11.78 -2.57
N THR A 79 24.13 -11.87 -1.55
CA THR A 79 23.91 -12.76 -0.39
C THR A 79 22.84 -12.23 0.57
N LYS A 80 22.47 -10.95 0.45
CA LYS A 80 21.45 -10.29 1.28
C LYS A 80 20.03 -10.40 0.71
N ILE A 81 19.81 -11.19 -0.33
CA ILE A 81 18.48 -11.33 -0.94
C ILE A 81 17.44 -11.86 0.05
N ASP A 82 17.82 -12.83 0.89
CA ASP A 82 16.92 -13.41 1.88
C ASP A 82 16.58 -12.38 2.97
N GLU A 83 17.57 -11.62 3.43
CA GLU A 83 17.38 -10.52 4.40
C GLU A 83 16.40 -9.46 3.87
N LEU A 84 16.57 -9.03 2.60
CA LEU A 84 15.64 -8.09 1.97
C LEU A 84 14.23 -8.67 1.84
N ASN A 85 14.10 -9.94 1.46
CA ASN A 85 12.81 -10.61 1.33
C ASN A 85 12.09 -10.72 2.68
N ASP A 86 12.83 -11.00 3.76
CA ASP A 86 12.29 -11.05 5.11
C ASP A 86 11.75 -9.68 5.54
N LEU A 87 12.51 -8.61 5.30
CA LEU A 87 12.06 -7.23 5.60
C LEU A 87 10.84 -6.81 4.79
N LEU A 88 10.80 -7.13 3.49
CA LEU A 88 9.63 -6.85 2.65
C LEU A 88 8.42 -7.66 3.09
N THR A 89 8.63 -8.91 3.52
CA THR A 89 7.56 -9.76 4.06
C THR A 89 7.03 -9.19 5.36
N GLU A 90 7.91 -8.81 6.30
CA GLU A 90 7.52 -8.16 7.56
C GLU A 90 6.71 -6.89 7.30
N LEU A 91 7.19 -6.01 6.42
CA LEU A 91 6.49 -4.78 6.03
C LEU A 91 5.12 -5.09 5.41
N GLY A 92 5.02 -6.12 4.56
CA GLY A 92 3.76 -6.54 3.95
C GLY A 92 2.77 -7.15 4.94
N GLU A 93 3.26 -7.84 5.98
CA GLU A 93 2.47 -8.43 7.06
C GLU A 93 2.09 -7.42 8.17
N GLU A 94 2.75 -6.27 8.23
CA GLU A 94 2.48 -5.22 9.21
C GLU A 94 1.02 -4.77 9.18
N LEU A 95 0.40 -4.71 10.37
CA LEU A 95 -0.96 -4.24 10.54
C LEU A 95 -1.02 -2.71 10.54
N ILE A 96 -1.72 -2.14 9.56
CA ILE A 96 -2.02 -0.72 9.49
C ILE A 96 -3.48 -0.46 9.84
N THR A 97 -3.77 0.75 10.32
CA THR A 97 -5.13 1.17 10.66
C THR A 97 -5.53 2.43 9.88
N ILE A 98 -6.56 2.29 9.06
CA ILE A 98 -7.22 3.40 8.37
C ILE A 98 -8.26 4.00 9.33
N LYS A 99 -7.90 5.12 9.94
CA LYS A 99 -8.77 5.81 10.89
C LYS A 99 -9.84 6.64 10.18
N GLY A 100 -11.08 6.52 10.64
CA GLY A 100 -12.22 7.26 10.06
C GLY A 100 -12.22 8.75 10.39
N HIS A 101 -11.77 9.15 11.59
CA HIS A 101 -11.81 10.53 12.10
C HIS A 101 -13.13 11.25 11.74
N GLU A 102 -13.05 12.44 11.13
CA GLU A 102 -14.15 13.28 10.65
C GLU A 102 -15.10 12.57 9.67
N TYR A 103 -14.63 11.51 9.00
CA TYR A 103 -15.41 10.72 8.05
C TYR A 103 -15.99 9.44 8.64
N SER A 104 -15.83 9.18 9.94
CA SER A 104 -16.35 7.97 10.60
C SER A 104 -17.82 7.71 10.32
N LYS A 105 -18.68 8.75 10.38
CA LYS A 105 -20.10 8.63 10.05
C LYS A 105 -20.33 8.26 8.57
N ARG A 106 -19.49 8.77 7.66
CA ARG A 106 -19.59 8.46 6.22
C ARG A 106 -19.13 7.05 5.90
N PHE A 107 -18.12 6.54 6.62
CA PHE A 107 -17.68 5.16 6.47
C PHE A 107 -18.80 4.21 6.88
N ILE A 108 -19.40 4.42 8.05
CA ILE A 108 -20.54 3.63 8.53
C ILE A 108 -21.70 3.65 7.53
N VAL A 109 -22.04 4.82 6.97
CA VAL A 109 -23.11 4.91 5.97
C VAL A 109 -22.79 4.10 4.71
N PHE A 110 -21.54 4.07 4.27
CA PHE A 110 -21.12 3.23 3.15
C PHE A 110 -21.20 1.74 3.50
N PHE A 111 -20.64 1.32 4.63
CA PHE A 111 -20.65 -0.09 5.06
C PHE A 111 -22.04 -0.66 5.34
N ARG A 112 -23.06 0.17 5.55
CA ARG A 112 -24.45 -0.27 5.74
C ARG A 112 -25.19 -0.58 4.43
N VAL A 113 -24.64 -0.19 3.28
CA VAL A 113 -25.32 -0.35 1.98
C VAL A 113 -24.54 -1.22 0.99
N ILE A 114 -23.42 -1.79 1.44
CA ILE A 114 -22.68 -2.84 0.74
C ILE A 114 -23.02 -4.18 1.36
#